data_AF-A0A498L235-F1
#
_entry.id   AF-A0A498L235-F1
#
_cell.length_a   1.000
_cell.length_b   1.000
_cell.length_c   1.000
_cell.angle_alpha   90.00
_cell.angle_beta   90.00
_cell.angle_gamma   90.00
#
_symmetry.space_group_name_H-M   'P 1'
#
loop_
_entity.id
_entity.type
_entity.pdbx_description
1 polymer ?
#
loop_
_entity_poly.entity_id
_entity_poly.type
_entity_poly.pdbx_seq_one_letter_code
_entity_poly.pdbx_strand_id
1 'polypeptide(L)'
;MTELLGRAGRIRSAVAGLAAISGLGLAAFTVLNRPFVAVGVYAVALAGAVGLQATADMPVFDERDADISRDAARWTLTIFGWASAGVFPALTVAWGLGMFEWQPWSVAIALFVAVVYLTYGALTFALGRQRSA
;
A
#
# COMPACT_ATOMS: atom_id res chain seq x y z
N MET A 1 -27.72 -10.48 -16.09
CA MET A 1 -26.39 -11.01 -15.70
C MET A 1 -25.26 -10.09 -16.13
N THR A 2 -25.19 -9.69 -17.41
CA THR A 2 -24.17 -8.77 -17.96
C THR A 2 -24.13 -7.40 -17.27
N GLU A 3 -25.30 -6.86 -16.89
CA GLU A 3 -25.40 -5.54 -16.25
C GLU A 3 -24.86 -5.52 -14.80
N LEU A 4 -25.09 -6.60 -14.05
CA LEU A 4 -24.58 -6.78 -12.68
C LEU A 4 -23.05 -6.91 -12.67
N LEU A 5 -22.49 -7.70 -13.59
CA LEU A 5 -21.04 -7.83 -13.76
C LEU A 5 -20.40 -6.49 -14.15
N GLY A 6 -21.05 -5.71 -15.03
CA GLY A 6 -20.60 -4.36 -15.40
C GLY A 6 -20.68 -3.35 -14.25
N ARG A 7 -21.65 -3.49 -13.34
CA ARG A 7 -21.75 -2.66 -12.12
C ARG A 7 -20.65 -3.01 -11.11
N ALA A 8 -20.41 -4.29 -10.86
CA ALA A 8 -19.32 -4.75 -9.98
C ALA A 8 -17.94 -4.30 -10.49
N GLY A 9 -17.68 -4.42 -11.80
CA GLY A 9 -16.44 -3.93 -12.41
C GLY A 9 -16.22 -2.42 -12.25
N ARG A 10 -17.28 -1.61 -12.41
CA ARG A 10 -17.20 -0.16 -12.18
C ARG A 10 -16.90 0.17 -10.72
N ILE A 11 -17.58 -0.46 -9.78
CA ILE A 11 -17.33 -0.27 -8.33
C ILE A 11 -15.88 -0.61 -8.01
N ARG A 12 -15.37 -1.75 -8.50
CA ARG A 12 -13.96 -2.16 -8.32
C ARG A 12 -12.99 -1.10 -8.83
N SER A 13 -13.18 -0.62 -10.06
CA SER A 13 -12.30 0.41 -10.64
C SER A 13 -12.36 1.72 -9.87
N ALA A 14 -13.55 2.10 -9.37
CA ALA A 14 -13.73 3.32 -8.59
C ALA A 14 -13.07 3.20 -7.21
N VAL A 15 -13.19 2.05 -6.55
CA VAL A 15 -12.51 1.75 -5.28
C VAL A 15 -11.00 1.81 -5.45
N ALA A 16 -10.46 1.16 -6.50
CA ALA A 16 -9.03 1.21 -6.80
C ALA A 16 -8.57 2.64 -7.13
N GLY A 17 -9.37 3.40 -7.90
CA GLY A 17 -9.10 4.80 -8.21
C GLY A 17 -9.10 5.69 -6.98
N LEU A 18 -10.06 5.52 -6.08
CA LEU A 18 -10.15 6.24 -4.81
C LEU A 18 -8.99 5.90 -3.87
N ALA A 19 -8.58 4.64 -3.81
CA ALA A 19 -7.39 4.23 -3.07
C ALA A 19 -6.10 4.84 -3.65
N ALA A 20 -5.98 4.93 -4.97
CA ALA A 20 -4.85 5.61 -5.61
C ALA A 20 -4.87 7.12 -5.33
N ILE A 21 -6.04 7.77 -5.44
CA ILE A 21 -6.22 9.20 -5.15
C ILE A 21 -5.90 9.51 -3.69
N SER A 22 -6.25 8.65 -2.74
CA SER A 22 -5.97 8.89 -1.33
C SER A 22 -4.46 9.01 -1.09
N GLY A 23 -3.67 8.04 -1.56
CA GLY A 23 -2.22 8.03 -1.41
C GLY A 23 -1.53 9.13 -2.21
N LEU A 24 -1.87 9.27 -3.50
CA LEU A 24 -1.26 10.29 -4.38
C LEU A 24 -1.64 11.71 -3.96
N GLY A 25 -2.89 11.92 -3.54
CA GLY A 25 -3.37 13.20 -3.04
C GLY A 25 -2.66 13.60 -1.76
N LEU A 26 -2.52 12.68 -0.80
CA LEU A 26 -1.75 12.93 0.42
C LEU A 26 -0.32 13.38 0.07
N ALA A 27 0.37 12.64 -0.78
CA ALA A 27 1.74 12.95 -1.19
C ALA A 27 1.83 14.31 -1.91
N ALA A 28 1.01 14.53 -2.95
CA ALA A 28 1.04 15.75 -3.76
C ALA A 28 0.76 17.01 -2.91
N PHE A 29 -0.28 17.00 -2.09
CA PHE A 29 -0.62 18.17 -1.27
C PHE A 29 0.34 18.38 -0.10
N THR A 30 1.02 17.34 0.37
CA THR A 30 2.13 17.48 1.33
C THR A 30 3.29 18.24 0.69
N VAL A 31 3.68 17.88 -0.53
CA VAL A 31 4.73 18.59 -1.30
C VAL A 31 4.35 20.04 -1.58
N LEU A 32 3.06 20.32 -1.81
CA LEU A 32 2.54 21.68 -2.04
C LEU A 32 2.34 22.52 -0.77
N ASN A 33 2.78 22.04 0.40
CA ASN A 33 2.59 22.71 1.70
C ASN A 33 1.11 23.00 2.04
N ARG A 34 0.21 22.07 1.68
CA ARG A 34 -1.23 22.14 1.99
C ARG A 34 -1.64 20.97 2.90
N PRO A 35 -1.15 20.90 4.15
CA PRO A 35 -1.29 19.71 5.00
C PRO A 35 -2.75 19.34 5.30
N PHE A 36 -3.60 20.33 5.59
CA PHE A 36 -5.03 20.07 5.84
C PHE A 36 -5.76 19.55 4.59
N VAL A 37 -5.38 20.03 3.41
CA VAL A 37 -5.93 19.53 2.13
C VAL A 37 -5.45 18.11 1.88
N ALA A 38 -4.17 17.82 2.16
CA ALA A 38 -3.60 16.49 2.01
C ALA A 38 -4.37 15.45 2.85
N VAL A 39 -4.58 15.74 4.14
CA VAL A 39 -5.35 14.88 5.04
C VAL A 39 -6.81 14.79 4.63
N GLY A 40 -7.43 15.92 4.23
CA GLY A 40 -8.81 15.94 3.77
C GLY A 40 -9.04 15.06 2.53
N VAL A 41 -8.18 15.17 1.52
CA VAL A 41 -8.24 14.35 0.31
C VAL A 41 -8.03 12.88 0.64
N TYR A 42 -7.02 12.57 1.46
CA TYR A 42 -6.78 11.21 1.93
C TYR A 42 -8.01 10.61 2.61
N ALA A 43 -8.56 11.30 3.61
CA ALA A 43 -9.68 10.83 4.40
C ALA A 43 -10.95 10.68 3.56
N VAL A 44 -11.29 11.66 2.73
CA VAL A 44 -12.49 11.62 1.88
C VAL A 44 -12.38 10.53 0.83
N ALA A 45 -11.23 10.40 0.16
CA ALA A 45 -11.05 9.36 -0.85
C ALA A 45 -11.09 7.95 -0.24
N LEU A 46 -10.44 7.76 0.92
CA LEU A 46 -10.46 6.48 1.63
C LEU A 46 -11.87 6.15 2.14
N ALA A 47 -12.55 7.10 2.76
CA ALA A 47 -13.93 6.93 3.21
C ALA A 47 -14.88 6.64 2.04
N GLY A 48 -14.69 7.31 0.90
CA GLY A 48 -15.41 7.03 -0.34
C GLY A 48 -15.17 5.61 -0.84
N ALA A 49 -13.93 5.12 -0.81
CA ALA A 49 -13.60 3.76 -1.22
C ALA A 49 -14.27 2.71 -0.32
N VAL A 50 -14.27 2.95 0.99
CA VAL A 50 -14.94 2.06 1.97
C VAL A 50 -16.46 2.13 1.81
N GLY A 51 -17.03 3.33 1.72
CA GLY A 51 -18.47 3.53 1.56
C GLY A 51 -19.02 2.96 0.25
N LEU A 52 -18.26 3.10 -0.86
CA LEU A 52 -18.67 2.55 -2.15
C LEU A 52 -18.64 1.01 -2.13
N GLN A 53 -17.71 0.38 -1.41
CA GLN A 53 -17.75 -1.07 -1.19
C GLN A 53 -18.95 -1.48 -0.33
N ALA A 54 -19.25 -0.72 0.73
CA ALA A 54 -20.35 -1.02 1.64
C ALA A 54 -21.75 -0.92 1.00
N THR A 55 -21.88 -0.20 -0.11
CA THR A 55 -23.15 -0.06 -0.87
C THR A 55 -23.36 -1.14 -1.93
N ALA A 56 -22.42 -2.08 -2.09
CA ALA A 56 -22.56 -3.15 -3.05
C ALA A 56 -23.39 -4.31 -2.48
N ASP A 57 -24.59 -4.52 -3.02
CA ASP A 57 -25.49 -5.63 -2.65
C ASP A 57 -25.03 -7.00 -3.20
N MET A 58 -23.84 -7.07 -3.81
CA MET A 58 -23.27 -8.26 -4.43
C MET A 58 -21.77 -8.34 -4.15
N PRO A 59 -21.17 -9.55 -4.17
CA PRO A 59 -19.73 -9.69 -4.03
C PRO A 59 -19.02 -8.89 -5.12
N VAL A 60 -18.36 -7.79 -4.71
CA VAL A 60 -17.58 -6.95 -5.63
C VAL A 60 -16.30 -7.68 -6.01
N PHE A 61 -15.63 -8.27 -5.02
CA PHE A 61 -14.40 -9.04 -5.18
C PHE A 61 -14.72 -10.54 -5.14
N ASP A 62 -14.26 -11.26 -6.16
CA ASP A 62 -14.39 -12.71 -6.26
C ASP A 62 -13.06 -13.43 -5.95
N GLU A 63 -13.04 -14.76 -6.11
CA GLU A 63 -11.83 -15.57 -5.91
C GLU A 63 -10.69 -15.16 -6.86
N ARG A 64 -11.01 -14.76 -8.09
CA ARG A 64 -10.03 -14.32 -9.08
C ARG A 64 -9.40 -12.98 -8.67
N ASP A 65 -10.18 -12.06 -8.12
CA ASP A 65 -9.66 -10.81 -7.57
C ASP A 65 -8.74 -11.06 -6.37
N ALA A 66 -9.07 -12.05 -5.52
CA ALA A 66 -8.23 -12.43 -4.39
C ALA A 66 -6.88 -12.98 -4.86
N ASP A 67 -6.86 -13.76 -5.94
CA ASP A 67 -5.62 -14.26 -6.55
C ASP A 67 -4.79 -13.13 -7.16
N ILE A 68 -5.42 -12.22 -7.92
CA ILE A 68 -4.75 -11.03 -8.47
C ILE A 68 -4.17 -10.16 -7.36
N SER A 69 -4.92 -9.95 -6.28
CA SER A 69 -4.47 -9.18 -5.12
C SER A 69 -3.27 -9.85 -4.43
N ARG A 70 -3.31 -11.19 -4.30
CA ARG A 70 -2.20 -11.97 -3.72
C ARG A 70 -0.94 -11.87 -4.58
N ASP A 71 -1.08 -11.97 -5.90
CA ASP A 71 0.04 -11.83 -6.84
C ASP A 71 0.60 -10.41 -6.86
N ALA A 72 -0.28 -9.40 -6.85
CA ALA A 72 0.12 -8.00 -6.77
C ALA A 72 0.87 -7.70 -5.47
N ALA A 73 0.39 -8.21 -4.33
CA ALA A 73 1.07 -8.08 -3.04
C ALA A 73 2.43 -8.79 -3.05
N ARG A 74 2.50 -10.02 -3.58
CA ARG A 74 3.75 -10.79 -3.73
C ARG A 74 4.76 -10.02 -4.56
N TRP A 75 4.38 -9.51 -5.73
CA TRP A 75 5.27 -8.75 -6.61
C TRP A 75 5.68 -7.42 -6.00
N THR A 76 4.75 -6.69 -5.39
CA THR A 76 5.05 -5.43 -4.71
C THR A 76 6.10 -5.64 -3.62
N LEU A 77 5.87 -6.60 -2.72
CA LEU A 77 6.84 -6.95 -1.69
C LEU A 77 8.16 -7.38 -2.32
N THR A 78 8.15 -8.30 -3.29
CA THR A 78 9.38 -8.74 -3.96
C THR A 78 10.18 -7.54 -4.48
N ILE A 79 9.60 -6.70 -5.34
CA ILE A 79 10.28 -5.55 -5.96
C ILE A 79 10.86 -4.61 -4.90
N PHE A 80 10.04 -4.20 -3.93
CA PHE A 80 10.51 -3.30 -2.87
C PHE A 80 11.56 -3.96 -1.97
N GLY A 81 11.53 -5.27 -1.81
CA GLY A 81 12.51 -6.04 -1.02
C GLY A 81 13.86 -6.07 -1.70
N TRP A 82 13.88 -6.39 -2.99
CA TRP A 82 15.10 -6.35 -3.80
C TRP A 82 15.69 -4.93 -3.86
N ALA A 83 14.84 -3.92 -4.05
CA ALA A 83 15.27 -2.53 -4.03
C ALA A 83 15.87 -2.17 -2.66
N SER A 84 15.22 -2.55 -1.57
CA SER A 84 15.69 -2.29 -0.20
C SER A 84 17.00 -3.01 0.12
N ALA A 85 17.15 -4.25 -0.34
CA ALA A 85 18.36 -5.05 -0.17
C ALA A 85 19.57 -4.46 -0.91
N GLY A 86 19.35 -3.67 -1.97
CA GLY A 86 20.40 -2.90 -2.61
C GLY A 86 20.63 -1.54 -1.94
N VAL A 87 19.56 -0.73 -1.84
CA VAL A 87 19.64 0.68 -1.43
C VAL A 87 20.12 0.84 0.00
N PHE A 88 19.51 0.15 0.98
CA PHE A 88 19.86 0.39 2.37
C PHE A 88 21.28 -0.06 2.72
N PRO A 89 21.76 -1.26 2.32
CA PRO A 89 23.14 -1.63 2.54
C PRO A 89 24.14 -0.69 1.85
N ALA A 90 23.85 -0.23 0.63
CA ALA A 90 24.70 0.73 -0.07
C ALA A 90 24.79 2.07 0.68
N LEU A 91 23.65 2.60 1.16
CA LEU A 91 23.61 3.82 1.98
C LEU A 91 24.34 3.64 3.31
N THR A 92 24.22 2.47 3.95
CA THR A 92 24.96 2.17 5.19
C THR A 92 26.47 2.12 4.96
N VAL A 93 26.93 1.52 3.86
CA VAL A 93 28.36 1.55 3.49
C VAL A 93 28.81 2.97 3.19
N ALA A 94 28.05 3.74 2.42
CA ALA A 94 28.35 5.14 2.13
C ALA A 94 28.42 6.00 3.40
N TRP A 95 27.55 5.73 4.39
CA TRP A 95 27.59 6.37 5.70
C TRP A 95 28.87 6.04 6.46
N GLY A 96 29.28 4.77 6.50
CA GLY A 96 30.54 4.36 7.11
C GLY A 96 31.79 4.96 6.45
N LEU A 97 31.70 5.31 5.16
CA LEU A 97 32.76 5.97 4.39
C LEU A 97 32.68 7.51 4.45
N GLY A 98 31.71 8.10 5.17
CA GLY A 98 31.52 9.54 5.23
C GLY A 98 31.01 10.19 3.94
N MET A 99 30.50 9.39 2.99
CA MET A 99 29.94 9.86 1.71
C MET A 99 28.43 10.11 1.76
N PHE A 100 27.77 9.73 2.86
CA PHE A 100 26.35 9.89 3.05
C PHE A 100 26.04 10.19 4.52
N GLU A 101 25.04 11.02 4.78
CA GLU A 101 24.50 11.27 6.11
C GLU A 101 23.00 11.01 6.12
N TRP A 102 22.56 10.25 7.12
CA TRP A 102 21.14 9.99 7.34
C TRP A 102 20.42 11.27 7.73
N GLN A 103 19.50 11.70 6.88
CA GLN A 103 18.58 12.79 7.17
C GLN A 103 17.29 12.25 7.80
N PRO A 104 16.55 13.03 8.61
CA PRO A 104 15.33 12.57 9.26
C PRO A 104 14.30 11.94 8.32
N TRP A 105 14.12 12.50 7.12
CA TRP A 105 13.21 11.96 6.10
C TRP A 105 13.68 10.60 5.56
N SER A 106 14.99 10.42 5.37
CA SER A 106 15.55 9.15 4.87
C SER A 106 15.50 8.03 5.91
N VAL A 107 15.69 8.39 7.19
CA VAL A 107 15.47 7.47 8.32
C VAL A 107 14.01 7.07 8.40
N ALA A 108 13.08 8.02 8.27
CA ALA A 108 11.65 7.73 8.27
C ALA A 108 11.25 6.75 7.15
N ILE A 109 11.83 6.90 5.95
CA ILE A 109 11.63 5.94 4.85
C ILE A 109 12.17 4.55 5.20
N ALA A 110 13.39 4.46 5.73
CA ALA A 110 13.99 3.19 6.13
C ALA A 110 13.16 2.46 7.20
N LEU A 111 12.70 3.19 8.22
CA LEU A 111 11.83 2.66 9.26
C LEU A 111 10.47 2.25 8.72
N PHE A 112 9.87 3.04 7.83
CA PHE A 112 8.60 2.69 7.19
C PHE A 112 8.69 1.36 6.43
N VAL A 113 9.76 1.18 5.63
CA VAL A 113 9.99 -0.09 4.94
C VAL A 113 10.18 -1.25 5.93
N ALA A 114 10.96 -1.05 7.00
CA ALA A 114 11.12 -2.07 8.04
C ALA A 114 9.77 -2.47 8.66
N VAL A 115 8.90 -1.50 8.98
CA VAL A 115 7.56 -1.76 9.52
C VAL A 115 6.69 -2.56 8.55
N VAL A 116 6.71 -2.24 7.25
CA VAL A 116 5.97 -3.01 6.23
C VAL A 116 6.41 -4.48 6.23
N TYR A 117 7.73 -4.73 6.24
CA TYR A 117 8.27 -6.09 6.24
C TYR A 117 8.02 -6.85 7.54
N LEU A 118 8.17 -6.19 8.68
CA LEU A 118 7.88 -6.78 9.99
C LEU A 118 6.40 -7.14 10.10
N THR A 119 5.51 -6.27 9.62
CA THR A 119 4.07 -6.53 9.62
C THR A 119 3.74 -7.74 8.74
N TYR A 120 4.28 -7.78 7.52
CA TYR A 120 4.09 -8.91 6.61
C TYR A 120 4.63 -10.22 7.21
N GLY A 121 5.84 -10.19 7.76
CA GLY A 121 6.48 -11.36 8.39
C GLY A 121 5.71 -11.86 9.61
N ALA A 122 5.26 -10.95 10.49
CA ALA A 122 4.48 -11.29 11.68
C ALA A 122 3.14 -11.93 11.31
N LEU A 123 2.41 -11.37 10.35
CA LEU A 123 1.15 -11.94 9.87
C LEU A 123 1.36 -13.31 9.20
N THR A 124 2.39 -13.46 8.37
CA THR A 124 2.71 -14.73 7.72
C THR A 124 3.03 -15.81 8.75
N PHE A 125 3.81 -15.47 9.78
CA PHE A 125 4.15 -16.39 10.87
C PHE A 125 2.92 -16.78 11.71
N ALA A 126 2.10 -15.80 12.09
CA ALA A 126 0.90 -16.03 12.89
C ALA A 126 -0.12 -16.91 12.17
N LEU A 127 -0.39 -16.61 10.90
CA LEU A 127 -1.31 -17.41 10.06
C LEU A 127 -0.73 -18.79 9.72
N GLY A 128 0.59 -18.91 9.56
CA GLY A 128 1.27 -20.18 9.36
C GLY A 128 1.14 -21.12 10.56
N ARG A 129 1.26 -20.60 11.79
CA ARG A 129 1.02 -21.38 13.02
C ARG A 129 -0.41 -21.91 13.10
N GLN A 130 -1.40 -21.09 12.79
CA GLN A 130 -2.82 -21.48 12.87
C GLN A 130 -3.19 -22.61 11.91
N ARG A 131 -2.49 -22.73 10.77
CA ARG A 131 -2.75 -23.79 9.78
C ARG A 131 -2.00 -25.09 10.05
N SER A 132 -1.04 -25.07 10.97
CA SER A 132 -0.20 -26.23 11.33
C SER A 132 -0.62 -26.89 12.67
N ALA A 133 -1.61 -26.30 13.35
CA ALA A 133 -2.21 -26.78 14.60
C ALA A 133 -3.60 -27.36 14.30
#